data_AF-A0A9D7F3Q4-F1
#
_entry.id   AF-A0A9D7F3Q4-F1
#
_cell.length_a   1.000
_cell.length_b   1.000
_cell.length_c   1.000
_cell.angle_alpha   90.00
_cell.angle_beta   90.00
_cell.angle_gamma   90.00
#
_symmetry.space_group_name_H-M   'P 1'
#
loop_
_entity.id
_entity.type
_entity.pdbx_description
1 polymer ?
#
loop_
_entity_poly.entity_id
_entity_poly.type
_entity_poly.pdbx_seq_one_letter_code
_entity_poly.pdbx_strand_id
1 'polypeptide(L)'
;MPKSFPYWALLLLLLADTGYSFLQHYRMPLDGDMAAIVWPSKGYRQVLNDPFGWRAVFQGETYPAPNRFFAHLGMTTWFVNVPLWLQGLVSPIDSIYGACALAKTGMQVFLILLLATFITGSGRFWEKGFLGAAILVAPLFQTAGYNQVMGIIDKSVTYSFFYALPLGLLMWYLFPLYRSFTWKEPAGRGRSS
;
A
#
# COMPACT_ATOMS: atom_id res chain seq x y z
N MET A 1 10.15 10.33 -29.13
CA MET A 1 9.83 11.77 -29.10
C MET A 1 10.38 12.38 -27.81
N PRO A 2 11.08 13.52 -27.86
CA PRO A 2 11.56 14.19 -26.65
C PRO A 2 10.37 14.60 -25.78
N LYS A 3 10.46 14.34 -24.48
CA LYS A 3 9.39 14.69 -23.54
C LYS A 3 9.39 16.20 -23.32
N SER A 4 8.26 16.83 -23.62
CA SER A 4 8.06 18.28 -23.51
C SER A 4 8.13 18.74 -22.05
N PHE A 5 8.54 19.99 -21.79
CA PHE A 5 8.54 20.64 -20.46
C PHE A 5 7.38 20.26 -19.51
N PRO A 6 6.08 20.30 -19.91
CA PRO A 6 4.99 19.95 -19.00
C PRO A 6 5.04 18.51 -18.49
N TYR A 7 5.61 17.57 -19.25
CA TYR A 7 5.78 16.20 -18.77
C TYR A 7 6.70 16.15 -17.54
N TRP A 8 7.84 16.85 -17.60
CA TRP A 8 8.81 16.87 -16.51
C TRP A 8 8.28 17.62 -15.30
N ALA A 9 7.53 18.69 -15.51
CA ALA A 9 6.85 19.41 -14.43
C ALA A 9 5.85 18.53 -13.69
N LEU A 10 5.02 17.76 -14.42
CA LEU A 10 4.09 16.79 -13.83
C LEU A 10 4.83 15.73 -13.01
N LEU A 11 5.87 15.11 -13.58
CA LEU A 11 6.65 14.10 -12.88
C LEU A 11 7.28 14.67 -11.59
N LEU A 12 7.86 15.86 -11.66
CA LEU A 12 8.48 16.51 -10.50
C LEU A 12 7.45 16.83 -9.41
N LEU A 13 6.24 17.25 -9.78
CA LEU A 13 5.16 17.50 -8.82
C LEU A 13 4.72 16.22 -8.11
N LEU A 14 4.60 15.10 -8.85
CA LEU A 14 4.27 13.81 -8.24
C LEU A 14 5.37 13.31 -7.30
N LEU A 15 6.64 13.51 -7.68
CA LEU A 15 7.79 13.18 -6.82
C LEU A 15 7.85 14.07 -5.57
N ALA A 16 7.54 15.36 -5.71
CA ALA A 16 7.50 16.29 -4.58
C ALA A 16 6.38 15.93 -3.60
N ASP A 17 5.18 15.62 -4.10
CA ASP A 17 4.04 15.19 -3.28
C ASP A 17 4.35 13.89 -2.51
N THR A 18 4.79 12.85 -3.23
CA THR A 18 5.11 11.55 -2.61
C THR A 18 6.33 11.63 -1.68
N GLY A 19 7.33 12.43 -2.01
CA GLY A 19 8.47 12.71 -1.13
C GLY A 19 8.06 13.46 0.15
N TYR A 20 7.11 14.39 0.03
CA TYR A 20 6.53 15.06 1.20
C TYR A 20 5.70 14.09 2.05
N SER A 21 4.87 13.24 1.46
CA SER A 21 4.16 12.15 2.18
C SER A 21 5.13 11.22 2.91
N PHE A 22 6.25 10.85 2.29
CA PHE A 22 7.28 10.05 2.96
C PHE A 22 7.81 10.73 4.22
N LEU A 23 8.15 12.02 4.13
CA LEU A 23 8.61 12.79 5.30
C LEU A 23 7.54 12.88 6.39
N GLN A 24 6.27 12.99 6.01
CA GLN A 24 5.16 12.96 6.97
C GLN A 24 5.10 11.61 7.67
N HIS A 25 5.12 10.51 6.93
CA HIS A 25 5.08 9.17 7.50
C HIS A 25 6.29 8.85 8.38
N TYR A 26 7.48 9.31 7.99
CA TYR A 26 8.72 9.12 8.76
C TYR A 26 8.65 9.77 10.14
N ARG A 27 7.94 10.89 10.25
CA ARG A 27 7.78 11.65 11.50
C ARG A 27 6.56 11.24 12.33
N MET A 28 5.86 10.17 11.93
CA MET A 28 4.71 9.67 12.69
C MET A 28 5.14 8.73 13.81
N PRO A 29 4.42 8.74 14.96
CA PRO A 29 4.66 7.78 16.02
C PRO A 29 4.34 6.36 15.54
N LEU A 30 5.03 5.37 16.11
CA LEU A 30 4.75 3.96 15.89
C LEU A 30 3.39 3.59 16.49
N ASP A 31 2.61 2.77 15.81
CA ASP A 31 1.33 2.30 16.32
C ASP A 31 1.51 1.13 17.32
N GLY A 32 0.54 1.00 18.24
CA GLY A 32 0.61 0.04 19.35
C GLY A 32 0.46 -1.42 18.96
N ASP A 33 -0.20 -1.70 17.83
CA ASP A 33 -0.44 -3.08 17.37
C ASP A 33 0.82 -3.68 16.73
N MET A 34 1.67 -2.82 16.16
CA MET A 34 2.88 -3.23 15.43
C MET A 34 3.77 -4.17 16.24
N ALA A 35 4.07 -3.85 17.50
CA ALA A 35 4.98 -4.67 18.31
C ALA A 35 4.44 -6.09 18.52
N ALA A 36 3.13 -6.22 18.78
CA ALA A 36 2.48 -7.51 19.04
C ALA A 36 2.33 -8.38 17.78
N ILE A 37 2.32 -7.77 16.59
CA ILE A 37 2.23 -8.46 15.28
C ILE A 37 3.62 -8.83 14.74
N VAL A 38 4.57 -7.90 14.79
CA VAL A 38 5.94 -8.10 14.25
C VAL A 38 6.72 -9.09 15.10
N TRP A 39 6.61 -8.99 16.42
CA TRP A 39 7.08 -10.01 17.35
C TRP A 39 5.87 -10.76 17.90
N PRO A 40 5.36 -11.77 17.16
CA PRO A 40 4.01 -12.26 17.36
C PRO A 40 3.84 -12.78 18.79
N SER A 41 2.92 -12.12 19.50
CA SER A 41 2.45 -12.56 20.82
C SER A 41 1.80 -13.95 20.70
N LYS A 42 1.57 -14.64 21.82
CA LYS A 42 0.96 -15.99 21.80
C LYS A 42 -0.33 -16.04 20.97
N GLY A 43 -1.16 -14.99 21.00
CA GLY A 43 -2.38 -14.90 20.19
C GLY A 43 -2.12 -14.73 18.70
N TYR A 44 -1.19 -13.86 18.31
CA TYR A 44 -0.88 -13.62 16.89
C TYR A 44 -0.08 -14.76 16.24
N ARG A 45 0.67 -15.54 17.02
CA ARG A 45 1.32 -16.77 16.52
C ARG A 45 0.31 -17.77 16.01
N GLN A 46 -0.87 -17.87 16.63
CA GLN A 46 -1.89 -18.83 16.22
C GLN A 46 -2.44 -18.48 14.83
N VAL A 47 -2.66 -17.19 14.54
CA VAL A 47 -3.04 -16.71 13.21
C VAL A 47 -2.05 -17.21 12.16
N LEU A 48 -0.75 -17.06 12.41
CA LEU A 48 0.29 -17.47 11.47
C LEU A 48 0.40 -19.00 11.27
N ASN A 49 -0.28 -19.79 12.10
CA ASN A 49 -0.34 -21.26 11.98
C ASN A 49 -1.69 -21.77 11.42
N ASP A 50 -2.65 -20.88 11.14
CA ASP A 50 -3.96 -21.22 10.60
C ASP A 50 -4.33 -20.28 9.43
N PRO A 51 -3.76 -20.49 8.23
CA PRO A 51 -3.83 -19.53 7.13
C PRO A 51 -5.23 -19.26 6.60
N PHE A 52 -6.15 -20.22 6.77
CA PHE A 52 -7.53 -20.11 6.32
C PHE A 52 -8.52 -19.92 7.49
N GLY A 53 -8.04 -19.85 8.73
CA GLY A 53 -8.88 -19.70 9.92
C GLY A 53 -9.77 -20.92 10.19
N TRP A 54 -9.40 -22.10 9.70
CA TRP A 54 -10.25 -23.30 9.81
C TRP A 54 -10.41 -23.77 11.24
N ARG A 55 -9.43 -23.58 12.10
CA ARG A 55 -9.52 -23.97 13.51
C ARG A 55 -10.50 -23.07 14.26
N ALA A 56 -10.54 -21.78 13.90
CA ALA A 56 -11.56 -20.88 14.44
C ALA A 56 -12.97 -21.27 14.00
N VAL A 57 -13.15 -21.66 12.73
CA VAL A 57 -14.48 -22.01 12.17
C VAL A 57 -14.97 -23.39 12.61
N PHE A 58 -14.13 -24.41 12.50
CA PHE A 58 -14.54 -25.81 12.69
C PHE A 58 -14.24 -26.37 14.08
N GLN A 59 -13.27 -25.80 14.80
CA GLN A 59 -12.83 -26.30 16.11
C GLN A 59 -13.23 -25.37 17.27
N GLY A 60 -13.85 -24.21 16.97
CA GLY A 60 -14.26 -23.24 17.98
C GLY A 60 -13.09 -22.57 18.70
N GLU A 61 -11.88 -22.61 18.13
CA GLU A 61 -10.71 -21.95 18.72
C GLU A 61 -10.87 -20.43 18.69
N THR A 62 -10.44 -19.76 19.76
CA THR A 62 -10.53 -18.31 19.88
C THR A 62 -9.13 -17.70 19.86
N TYR A 63 -8.86 -16.87 18.85
CA TYR A 63 -7.63 -16.10 18.74
C TYR A 63 -7.87 -14.84 17.90
N PRO A 64 -7.04 -13.79 18.03
CA PRO A 64 -7.29 -12.51 17.37
C PRO A 64 -7.26 -12.62 15.85
N ALA A 65 -8.21 -11.99 15.16
CA ALA A 65 -8.18 -11.76 13.71
C ALA A 65 -7.88 -13.01 12.82
N PRO A 66 -8.64 -14.12 12.96
CA PRO A 66 -8.40 -15.37 12.22
C PRO A 66 -8.53 -15.24 10.70
N ASN A 67 -9.26 -14.22 10.22
CA ASN A 67 -9.46 -13.93 8.80
C ASN A 67 -8.39 -13.01 8.19
N ARG A 68 -7.31 -12.67 8.93
CA ARG A 68 -6.30 -11.69 8.49
C ARG A 68 -4.90 -12.27 8.34
N PHE A 69 -4.77 -13.57 8.09
CA PHE A 69 -3.49 -14.26 7.96
C PHE A 69 -2.49 -13.53 7.06
N PHE A 70 -2.87 -13.24 5.80
CA PHE A 70 -1.96 -12.63 4.83
C PHE A 70 -1.52 -11.21 5.21
N ALA A 71 -2.36 -10.46 5.94
CA ALA A 71 -1.99 -9.14 6.43
C ALA A 71 -0.94 -9.24 7.54
N HIS A 72 -1.10 -10.17 8.48
CA HIS A 72 -0.10 -10.44 9.52
C HIS A 72 1.20 -10.94 8.89
N LEU A 73 1.12 -11.93 8.00
CA LEU A 73 2.29 -12.47 7.32
C LEU A 73 3.05 -11.38 6.55
N GLY A 74 2.35 -10.56 5.77
CA GLY A 74 2.94 -9.47 5.00
C GLY A 74 3.62 -8.44 5.90
N MET A 75 2.96 -8.04 6.98
CA MET A 75 3.50 -7.07 7.93
C MET A 75 4.71 -7.62 8.70
N THR A 76 4.63 -8.84 9.25
CA THR A 76 5.74 -9.48 9.95
C THR A 76 6.93 -9.67 9.02
N THR A 77 6.69 -10.15 7.79
CA THR A 77 7.77 -10.33 6.80
C THR A 77 8.42 -8.99 6.46
N TRP A 78 7.64 -7.92 6.28
CA TRP A 78 8.18 -6.60 6.01
C TRP A 78 9.08 -6.10 7.16
N PHE A 79 8.56 -6.10 8.39
CA PHE A 79 9.25 -5.50 9.53
C PHE A 79 10.38 -6.35 10.11
N VAL A 80 10.44 -7.64 9.80
CA VAL A 80 11.62 -8.46 10.13
C VAL A 80 12.79 -8.19 9.17
N ASN A 81 12.52 -7.85 7.91
CA ASN A 81 13.57 -7.73 6.89
C ASN A 81 13.96 -6.28 6.58
N VAL A 82 13.00 -5.38 6.36
CA VAL A 82 13.25 -4.03 5.85
C VAL A 82 14.01 -3.14 6.85
N PRO A 83 13.67 -3.11 8.16
CA PRO A 83 14.45 -2.37 9.14
C PRO A 83 15.91 -2.83 9.23
N LEU A 84 16.19 -4.13 9.08
CA LEU A 84 17.57 -4.67 9.10
C LEU A 84 18.35 -4.24 7.86
N TRP A 85 17.71 -4.23 6.69
CA TRP A 85 18.32 -3.70 5.48
C TRP A 85 18.63 -2.20 5.60
N LEU A 86 17.70 -1.42 6.15
CA LEU A 86 17.87 0.02 6.36
C LEU A 86 18.94 0.36 7.41
N GLN A 87 19.24 -0.53 8.36
CA GLN A 87 20.31 -0.33 9.35
C GLN A 87 21.70 -0.19 8.72
N GLY A 88 21.89 -0.59 7.46
CA GLY A 88 23.12 -0.30 6.72
C GLY A 88 23.32 1.20 6.43
N LEU A 89 22.26 2.02 6.56
CA LEU A 89 22.26 3.45 6.22
C LEU A 89 21.90 4.36 7.41
N VAL A 90 21.07 3.88 8.34
CA VAL A 90 20.53 4.67 9.45
C VAL A 90 20.59 3.92 10.79
N SER A 91 20.33 4.63 11.90
CA SER A 91 20.30 4.01 13.23
C SER A 91 19.19 2.95 13.34
N PRO A 92 19.27 1.98 14.28
CA PRO A 92 18.24 0.96 14.46
C PRO A 92 16.84 1.51 14.75
N ILE A 93 16.75 2.65 15.42
CA ILE A 93 15.46 3.30 15.71
C ILE A 93 14.93 3.94 14.43
N ASP A 94 15.76 4.75 13.76
CA ASP A 94 15.42 5.42 12.50
C ASP A 94 15.04 4.41 11.41
N SER A 95 15.63 3.22 11.41
CA SER A 95 15.33 2.18 10.43
C SER A 95 13.90 1.66 10.53
N ILE A 96 13.32 1.63 11.74
CA ILE A 96 11.92 1.25 11.96
C ILE A 96 10.99 2.34 11.43
N TYR A 97 11.26 3.63 11.75
CA TYR A 97 10.49 4.76 11.20
C TYR A 97 10.61 4.84 9.68
N GLY A 98 11.80 4.58 9.14
CA GLY A 98 12.06 4.46 7.71
C GLY A 98 11.25 3.34 7.07
N ALA A 99 11.20 2.16 7.69
CA ALA A 99 10.40 1.04 7.20
C ALA A 99 8.89 1.34 7.22
N CYS A 100 8.39 2.05 8.24
CA CYS A 100 7.01 2.55 8.27
C CYS A 100 6.74 3.52 7.12
N ALA A 101 7.64 4.50 6.92
CA ALA A 101 7.51 5.50 5.88
C ALA A 101 7.53 4.88 4.49
N LEU A 102 8.43 3.93 4.24
CA LEU A 102 8.51 3.20 2.98
C LEU A 102 7.27 2.36 2.72
N ALA A 103 6.76 1.62 3.71
CA ALA A 103 5.55 0.82 3.54
C ALA A 103 4.36 1.69 3.16
N LYS A 104 4.12 2.75 3.92
CA LYS A 104 2.97 3.65 3.73
C LYS A 104 3.05 4.42 2.42
N THR A 105 4.21 4.98 2.11
CA THR A 105 4.44 5.68 0.83
C THR A 105 4.33 4.71 -0.34
N GLY A 106 4.87 3.50 -0.21
CA GLY A 106 4.77 2.46 -1.22
C GLY A 106 3.32 2.08 -1.52
N MET A 107 2.50 1.91 -0.48
CA MET A 107 1.06 1.65 -0.63
C MET A 107 0.31 2.85 -1.23
N GLN A 108 0.66 4.08 -0.83
CA GLN A 108 0.12 5.30 -1.43
C GLN A 108 0.40 5.34 -2.93
N VAL A 109 1.67 5.19 -3.32
CA VAL A 109 2.09 5.19 -4.73
C VAL A 109 1.40 4.05 -5.49
N PHE A 110 1.34 2.86 -4.91
CA PHE A 110 0.64 1.72 -5.51
C PHE A 110 -0.83 2.03 -5.80
N LEU A 111 -1.56 2.62 -4.85
CA LEU A 111 -2.96 3.01 -5.02
C LEU A 111 -3.14 4.14 -6.05
N ILE A 112 -2.26 5.14 -6.06
CA ILE A 112 -2.27 6.21 -7.07
C ILE A 112 -2.08 5.62 -8.46
N LEU A 113 -1.10 4.72 -8.63
CA LEU A 113 -0.84 4.07 -9.93
C LEU A 113 -2.03 3.22 -10.38
N LEU A 114 -2.66 2.48 -9.47
CA LEU A 114 -3.87 1.72 -9.78
C LEU A 114 -5.02 2.63 -10.20
N LEU A 115 -5.33 3.67 -9.42
CA LEU A 115 -6.42 4.61 -9.76
C LEU A 115 -6.17 5.31 -11.10
N ALA A 116 -4.94 5.76 -11.37
CA ALA A 116 -4.58 6.32 -12.67
C ALA A 116 -4.73 5.28 -13.82
N THR A 117 -4.47 4.01 -13.56
CA THR A 117 -4.70 2.91 -14.52
C THR A 117 -6.21 2.72 -14.76
N PHE A 118 -7.04 2.77 -13.73
CA PHE A 118 -8.50 2.69 -13.84
C PHE A 118 -9.12 3.87 -14.60
N ILE A 119 -8.57 5.08 -14.42
CA ILE A 119 -9.00 6.30 -15.11
C ILE A 119 -8.63 6.25 -16.60
N THR A 120 -7.40 5.87 -16.91
CA THR A 120 -6.90 5.87 -18.30
C THR A 120 -7.19 4.59 -19.09
N GLY A 121 -7.59 3.51 -18.41
CA GLY A 121 -7.82 2.20 -19.03
C GLY A 121 -6.54 1.52 -19.56
N SER A 122 -5.35 2.04 -19.23
CA SER A 122 -4.07 1.52 -19.72
C SER A 122 -2.99 1.55 -18.65
N GLY A 123 -2.10 0.55 -18.65
CA GLY A 123 -0.91 0.50 -17.77
C GLY A 123 0.28 1.29 -18.32
N ARG A 124 0.06 2.29 -19.18
CA ARG A 124 1.13 3.05 -19.82
C ARG A 124 1.56 4.22 -18.94
N PHE A 125 2.31 3.91 -17.90
CA PHE A 125 2.73 4.84 -16.84
C PHE A 125 3.46 6.11 -17.33
N TRP A 126 4.08 6.02 -18.50
CA TRP A 126 4.92 7.08 -19.06
C TRP A 126 4.20 8.04 -20.01
N GLU A 127 2.91 7.83 -20.25
CA GLU A 127 2.08 8.70 -21.07
C GLU A 127 1.60 9.93 -20.27
N LYS A 128 1.44 11.06 -20.95
CA LYS A 128 1.01 12.32 -20.32
C LYS A 128 -0.36 12.20 -19.64
N GLY A 129 -1.28 11.45 -20.26
CA GLY A 129 -2.61 11.21 -19.70
C GLY A 129 -2.55 10.45 -18.38
N PHE A 130 -1.65 9.46 -18.27
CA PHE A 130 -1.45 8.71 -17.03
C PHE A 130 -0.89 9.60 -15.92
N LEU A 131 0.17 10.37 -16.20
CA LEU A 131 0.74 11.29 -15.21
C LEU A 131 -0.24 12.38 -14.78
N GLY A 132 -1.03 12.90 -15.73
CA GLY A 132 -2.10 13.84 -15.42
C GLY A 132 -3.13 13.25 -14.46
N ALA A 133 -3.60 12.02 -14.73
CA ALA A 133 -4.51 11.31 -13.82
C ALA A 133 -3.88 11.05 -12.44
N ALA A 134 -2.63 10.60 -12.39
CA ALA A 134 -1.92 10.35 -11.14
C ALA A 134 -1.82 11.61 -10.26
N ILE A 135 -1.55 12.77 -10.86
CA ILE A 135 -1.45 14.05 -10.13
C ILE A 135 -2.79 14.55 -9.65
N LEU A 136 -3.88 14.33 -10.40
CA LEU A 136 -5.22 14.69 -9.92
C LEU A 136 -5.65 13.81 -8.74
N VAL A 137 -5.18 12.57 -8.70
CA VAL A 137 -5.49 11.61 -7.64
C VAL A 137 -4.60 11.79 -6.40
N ALA A 138 -3.33 12.14 -6.56
CA ALA A 138 -2.37 12.22 -5.47
C ALA A 138 -2.82 13.08 -4.26
N PRO A 139 -3.43 14.28 -4.44
CA PRO A 139 -3.93 15.09 -3.34
C PRO A 139 -5.05 14.45 -2.52
N LEU A 140 -5.66 13.35 -2.97
CA LEU A 140 -6.68 12.61 -2.20
C LEU A 140 -6.04 11.73 -1.10
N PHE A 141 -4.72 11.54 -1.13
CA PHE A 141 -3.96 10.70 -0.20
C PHE A 141 -3.27 11.50 0.91
N GLN A 142 -3.89 12.60 1.37
CA GLN A 142 -3.30 13.45 2.41
C GLN A 142 -3.17 12.70 3.74
N THR A 143 -1.97 12.71 4.33
CA THR A 143 -1.74 12.05 5.62
C THR A 143 -2.04 12.95 6.82
N ALA A 144 -1.97 14.27 6.64
CA ALA A 144 -2.26 15.26 7.69
C ALA A 144 -3.77 15.59 7.82
N GLY A 145 -4.65 14.73 7.29
CA GLY A 145 -6.05 15.03 6.97
C GLY A 145 -6.87 15.79 8.03
N TYR A 146 -7.81 16.60 7.53
CA TYR A 146 -8.87 17.29 8.27
C TYR A 146 -9.49 16.38 9.35
N ASN A 147 -9.25 16.72 10.63
CA ASN A 147 -9.91 16.15 11.80
C ASN A 147 -9.74 14.63 12.06
N GLN A 148 -8.65 13.98 11.60
CA GLN A 148 -8.37 12.56 11.91
C GLN A 148 -9.38 11.51 11.39
N VAL A 149 -10.41 11.90 10.61
CA VAL A 149 -11.51 10.99 10.23
C VAL A 149 -11.36 10.36 8.85
N MET A 150 -10.49 10.88 7.98
CA MET A 150 -10.53 10.53 6.56
C MET A 150 -9.15 10.55 5.88
N GLY A 151 -8.34 9.52 6.10
CA GLY A 151 -7.12 9.26 5.33
C GLY A 151 -7.20 7.88 4.67
N ILE A 152 -6.98 7.79 3.35
CA ILE A 152 -6.90 6.49 2.64
C ILE A 152 -5.70 5.69 3.15
N ILE A 153 -4.59 6.39 3.42
CA ILE A 153 -3.46 5.86 4.18
C ILE A 153 -3.62 6.30 5.62
N ASP A 154 -3.95 5.34 6.48
CA ASP A 154 -4.15 5.58 7.90
C ASP A 154 -2.85 6.04 8.59
N LYS A 155 -2.94 6.62 9.78
CA LYS A 155 -1.77 6.94 10.62
C LYS A 155 -1.04 5.67 11.07
N SER A 156 -1.78 4.62 11.40
CA SER A 156 -1.27 3.29 11.73
C SER A 156 -0.74 2.58 10.48
N VAL A 157 0.50 2.09 10.58
CA VAL A 157 1.07 1.26 9.50
C VAL A 157 0.41 -0.11 9.50
N THR A 158 0.00 -0.62 10.67
CA THR A 158 -0.81 -1.83 10.79
C THR A 158 -2.07 -1.75 9.94
N TYR A 159 -2.83 -0.65 10.03
CA TYR A 159 -4.05 -0.48 9.23
C TYR A 159 -3.76 -0.28 7.73
N SER A 160 -2.61 0.26 7.37
CA SER A 160 -2.19 0.33 5.96
C SER A 160 -1.96 -1.08 5.39
N PHE A 161 -1.28 -1.97 6.13
CA PHE A 161 -1.11 -3.38 5.74
C PHE A 161 -2.42 -4.17 5.73
N PHE A 162 -3.37 -3.83 6.61
CA PHE A 162 -4.58 -4.61 6.81
C PHE A 162 -5.76 -4.16 5.93
N TYR A 163 -5.71 -2.93 5.42
CA TYR A 163 -6.80 -2.36 4.62
C TYR A 163 -6.31 -1.80 3.28
N ALA A 164 -5.37 -0.85 3.28
CA ALA A 164 -4.94 -0.18 2.06
C ALA A 164 -4.30 -1.15 1.05
N LEU A 165 -3.38 -2.01 1.52
CA LEU A 165 -2.74 -3.01 0.67
C LEU A 165 -3.75 -4.07 0.14
N PRO A 166 -4.56 -4.74 0.99
CA PRO A 166 -5.58 -5.67 0.50
C PRO A 166 -6.58 -5.04 -0.47
N LEU A 167 -7.01 -3.80 -0.22
CA LEU A 167 -7.88 -3.08 -1.13
C LEU A 167 -7.21 -2.84 -2.49
N GLY A 168 -5.94 -2.40 -2.48
CA GLY A 168 -5.17 -2.22 -3.71
C GLY A 168 -4.98 -3.53 -4.48
N LEU A 169 -4.68 -4.63 -3.79
CA LEU A 169 -4.57 -5.96 -4.41
C LEU A 169 -5.91 -6.44 -4.99
N LEU A 170 -7.02 -6.19 -4.29
CA LEU A 170 -8.36 -6.50 -4.80
C LEU A 170 -8.69 -5.67 -6.04
N MET A 171 -8.40 -4.37 -6.03
CA MET A 171 -8.57 -3.50 -7.19
C MET A 171 -7.72 -3.99 -8.37
N TRP A 172 -6.47 -4.37 -8.12
CA TRP A 172 -5.60 -4.93 -9.15
C TRP A 172 -6.15 -6.23 -9.74
N TYR A 173 -6.63 -7.14 -8.88
CA TYR A 173 -7.27 -8.39 -9.29
C TYR A 173 -8.54 -8.15 -10.13
N LEU A 174 -9.37 -7.16 -9.76
CA LEU A 174 -10.61 -6.80 -10.46
C LEU A 174 -10.38 -5.95 -11.72
N PHE A 175 -9.16 -5.44 -11.94
CA PHE A 175 -8.88 -4.55 -13.06
C PHE A 175 -9.21 -5.13 -14.45
N PRO A 176 -8.88 -6.39 -14.79
CA PRO A 176 -9.24 -6.96 -16.08
C PRO A 176 -10.76 -7.03 -16.30
N LEU A 177 -11.51 -7.32 -15.24
CA LEU A 177 -12.97 -7.38 -15.28
C LEU A 177 -13.55 -5.98 -15.51
N TYR A 178 -13.12 -4.99 -14.71
CA TYR A 178 -13.49 -3.59 -14.89
C TYR A 178 -13.21 -3.12 -16.33
N ARG A 179 -12.02 -3.44 -16.84
CA ARG A 179 -11.62 -3.08 -18.20
C ARG A 179 -12.55 -3.67 -19.27
N SER A 180 -13.01 -4.91 -19.10
CA SER A 180 -13.94 -5.51 -20.05
C SER A 180 -15.30 -4.85 -20.09
N PHE A 181 -15.84 -4.43 -18.93
CA PHE A 181 -17.14 -3.79 -18.86
C PHE A 181 -17.10 -2.34 -19.36
N THR A 182 -16.10 -1.58 -18.95
CA THR A 182 -16.04 -0.14 -19.24
C THR A 182 -15.44 0.16 -20.61
N TRP A 183 -14.39 -0.59 -20.99
CA TRP A 183 -13.60 -0.31 -22.21
C TRP A 183 -13.88 -1.30 -23.34
N LYS A 184 -14.81 -2.24 -23.16
CA LYS A 184 -15.23 -3.25 -24.17
C LYS A 184 -14.09 -4.10 -24.73
N GLU A 185 -12.96 -4.21 -24.02
CA GLU A 185 -11.90 -5.15 -24.39
C GLU A 185 -12.20 -6.55 -23.82
N PRO A 186 -11.96 -7.64 -24.55
CA PRO A 186 -12.22 -8.98 -24.03
C PRO A 186 -11.38 -9.26 -22.79
N ALA A 187 -12.03 -9.65 -21.69
CA ALA A 187 -11.36 -10.13 -20.49
C ALA A 187 -10.53 -11.38 -20.84
N GLY A 188 -9.21 -11.24 -20.91
CA GLY A 188 -8.31 -12.39 -21.11
C GLY A 188 -7.24 -12.27 -22.20
N ARG A 189 -7.15 -11.18 -22.96
CA ARG A 189 -5.95 -10.93 -23.79
C ARG A 189 -5.01 -9.99 -23.08
N GLY A 190 -4.04 -10.57 -22.36
CA GLY A 190 -2.80 -9.86 -22.03
C GLY A 190 -2.24 -9.29 -23.34
N ARG A 191 -2.04 -7.98 -23.39
CA ARG A 191 -1.39 -7.36 -24.53
C ARG A 191 0.03 -7.92 -24.58
N SER A 192 0.29 -8.84 -25.51
CA SER A 192 1.64 -9.10 -25.99
C SER A 192 2.12 -7.80 -26.64
N SER A 193 2.94 -7.06 -25.91
CA SER A 193 3.81 -6.01 -26.45
C SER A 193 5.23 -6.35 -26.06
#